data_AF-A0A4P8RL42-F1
#
_entry.id   AF-A0A4P8RL42-F1
#
_cell.length_a   1.000
_cell.length_b   1.000
_cell.length_c   1.000
_cell.angle_alpha   90.00
_cell.angle_beta   90.00
_cell.angle_gamma   90.00
#
_symmetry.space_group_name_H-M   'P 1'
#
loop_
_entity.id
_entity.type
_entity.pdbx_description
1 polymer ?
#
loop_
_entity_poly.entity_id
_entity_poly.type
_entity_poly.pdbx_seq_one_letter_code
_entity_poly.pdbx_strand_id
1 'polypeptide(L)'
;MNKALKKITCSILVIILTSCLSPSPAGFWENFQEEQQVEHLNNQGPWGGKRIVHWKKGKGTFDKSEIIRFATDNGWTLKSETTFDSYTTQKWVQDGKLIFPLHWKGFTPKFDFDYTGFKEFPRWISGNILVMSFTTGYISIDLETQEEINTNGFIILNEKQNEMTL
;
A
#
# COMPACT_ATOMS: atom_id res chain seq x y z
N MET A 1 -54.67 12.32 -20.63
CA MET A 1 -53.23 12.35 -20.26
C MET A 1 -53.01 11.36 -19.13
N ASN A 2 -52.33 10.24 -19.43
CA ASN A 2 -52.35 9.00 -18.65
C ASN A 2 -51.49 9.05 -17.38
N LYS A 3 -52.07 8.63 -16.24
CA LYS A 3 -51.41 8.43 -14.92
C LYS A 3 -50.25 7.41 -14.95
N ALA A 4 -50.03 6.72 -16.07
CA ALA A 4 -48.93 5.78 -16.27
C ALA A 4 -47.57 6.47 -16.54
N LEU A 5 -47.55 7.72 -17.02
CA LEU A 5 -46.29 8.39 -17.38
C LEU A 5 -45.55 9.02 -16.19
N LYS A 6 -46.20 9.12 -15.01
CA LYS A 6 -45.62 9.72 -13.80
C LYS A 6 -44.92 8.70 -12.88
N LYS A 7 -45.01 7.40 -13.19
CA LYS A 7 -44.38 6.31 -12.40
C LYS A 7 -43.07 5.78 -12.99
N ILE A 8 -42.72 6.18 -14.22
CA ILE A 8 -41.50 5.68 -14.88
C ILE A 8 -40.31 6.64 -14.68
N THR A 9 -40.56 7.88 -14.22
CA THR A 9 -39.52 8.91 -14.10
C THR A 9 -38.72 8.88 -12.78
N CYS A 10 -39.05 7.98 -11.84
CA CYS A 10 -38.37 7.92 -10.53
C CYS A 10 -37.35 6.78 -10.39
N SER A 11 -37.41 5.77 -11.26
CA SER A 11 -36.59 4.55 -11.09
C SER A 11 -35.23 4.58 -11.80
N ILE A 12 -34.93 5.62 -12.58
CA ILE A 12 -33.65 5.75 -13.32
C ILE A 12 -32.62 6.57 -12.53
N LEU A 13 -33.03 7.36 -11.53
CA LEU A 13 -32.13 8.26 -10.79
C LEU A 13 -31.32 7.57 -9.69
N VAL A 14 -31.73 6.37 -9.24
CA VAL A 14 -31.03 5.64 -8.15
C VAL A 14 -29.82 4.85 -8.64
N ILE A 15 -29.73 4.54 -9.94
CA ILE A 15 -28.66 3.69 -10.49
C ILE A 15 -27.38 4.50 -10.83
N ILE A 16 -27.46 5.83 -10.87
CA ILE A 16 -26.32 6.71 -11.24
C ILE A 16 -25.49 7.14 -10.00
N LEU A 17 -25.94 6.84 -8.77
CA LEU A 17 -25.19 7.17 -7.54
C LEU A 17 -24.33 6.00 -7.01
N THR A 18 -24.44 4.80 -7.60
CA THR A 18 -23.55 3.67 -7.29
C THR A 18 -22.40 3.54 -8.28
N SER A 19 -22.30 4.46 -9.25
CA SER A 19 -21.24 4.49 -10.26
C SER A 19 -19.97 5.09 -9.67
N CYS A 20 -18.91 4.28 -9.56
CA CYS A 20 -17.52 4.71 -9.31
C CYS A 20 -17.21 5.34 -7.95
N LEU A 21 -17.29 4.54 -6.89
CA LEU A 21 -16.23 4.57 -5.87
C LEU A 21 -15.42 3.30 -6.07
N SER A 22 -14.60 3.23 -7.13
CA SER A 22 -13.49 2.29 -7.09
C SER A 22 -12.49 2.93 -6.13
N PRO A 23 -12.33 2.44 -4.89
CA PRO A 23 -11.34 3.00 -4.00
C PRO A 23 -9.99 2.91 -4.72
N SER A 24 -9.22 4.01 -4.72
CA SER A 24 -7.87 3.99 -5.26
C SER A 24 -7.12 2.77 -4.69
N PRO A 25 -6.23 2.11 -5.45
CA PRO A 25 -5.47 0.98 -4.92
C PRO A 25 -4.83 1.36 -3.58
N ALA A 26 -5.06 0.55 -2.54
CA ALA A 26 -4.61 0.80 -1.15
C ALA A 26 -5.26 2.01 -0.42
N GLY A 27 -6.28 2.67 -0.98
CA GLY A 27 -6.89 3.87 -0.37
C GLY A 27 -7.59 3.63 0.96
N PHE A 28 -8.06 2.41 1.20
CA PHE A 28 -8.69 2.04 2.46
C PHE A 28 -7.74 2.16 3.67
N TRP A 29 -6.42 2.14 3.46
CA TRP A 29 -5.44 2.33 4.53
C TRP A 29 -5.42 3.74 5.13
N GLU A 30 -5.96 4.75 4.43
CA GLU A 30 -5.97 6.13 4.92
C GLU A 30 -6.70 6.28 6.27
N ASN A 31 -7.72 5.44 6.51
CA ASN A 31 -8.50 5.49 7.74
C ASN A 31 -8.02 4.48 8.80
N PHE A 32 -7.02 3.64 8.48
CA PHE A 32 -6.52 2.66 9.45
C PHE A 32 -5.68 3.38 10.51
N GLN A 33 -6.12 3.33 11.77
CA GLN A 33 -5.35 3.89 12.90
C GLN A 33 -4.85 5.33 12.61
N GLU A 34 -5.75 6.17 12.10
CA GLU A 34 -5.45 7.52 11.57
C GLU A 34 -4.70 8.39 12.56
N GLU A 35 -5.10 8.38 13.84
CA GLU A 35 -4.45 9.16 14.90
C GLU A 35 -2.99 8.77 15.15
N GLN A 36 -2.55 7.61 14.66
CA GLN A 36 -1.17 7.14 14.77
C GLN A 36 -0.35 7.41 13.49
N GLN A 37 -0.95 7.97 12.44
CA GLN A 37 -0.23 8.32 11.21
C GLN A 37 0.62 9.57 11.42
N VAL A 38 1.87 9.52 10.96
CA VAL A 38 2.87 10.59 11.16
C VAL A 38 3.48 11.10 9.86
N GLU A 39 3.49 10.31 8.79
CA GLU A 39 3.95 10.71 7.44
C GLU A 39 3.11 10.02 6.36
N HIS A 40 2.84 10.74 5.28
CA HIS A 40 2.03 10.23 4.17
C HIS A 40 2.63 10.71 2.85
N LEU A 41 2.84 9.78 1.92
CA LEU A 41 3.16 10.09 0.53
C LEU A 41 2.07 9.47 -0.33
N ASN A 42 1.29 10.33 -0.96
CA ASN A 42 0.26 9.92 -1.90
C ASN A 42 0.52 10.61 -3.24
N ASN A 43 1.06 9.87 -4.20
CA ASN A 43 1.25 10.37 -5.56
C ASN A 43 0.45 9.46 -6.49
N GLN A 44 -0.71 9.93 -6.93
CA GLN A 44 -1.61 9.22 -7.86
C GLN A 44 -1.45 9.80 -9.26
N GLY A 45 -0.27 9.62 -9.85
CA GLY A 45 0.03 10.12 -11.19
C GLY A 45 -0.76 9.41 -12.29
N PRO A 46 -0.85 10.00 -13.49
CA PRO A 46 -1.53 9.39 -14.64
C PRO A 46 -0.90 8.06 -15.10
N TRP A 47 0.33 7.80 -14.67
CA TRP A 47 1.12 6.61 -15.03
C TRP A 47 1.23 5.59 -13.90
N GLY A 48 0.37 5.69 -12.88
CA GLY A 48 0.39 4.84 -11.71
C GLY A 48 0.51 5.64 -10.42
N GLY A 49 -0.01 5.03 -9.34
CA GLY A 49 -0.05 5.63 -8.03
C GLY A 49 0.87 4.93 -7.04
N LYS A 50 1.52 5.70 -6.17
CA LYS A 50 2.16 5.20 -4.95
C LYS A 50 1.47 5.79 -3.73
N ARG A 51 1.23 4.93 -2.76
CA ARG A 51 0.76 5.30 -1.43
C ARG A 51 1.72 4.70 -0.43
N ILE A 52 2.27 5.56 0.41
CA ILE A 52 3.15 5.20 1.50
C ILE A 52 2.62 5.92 2.72
N VAL A 53 2.40 5.19 3.80
CA VAL A 53 1.89 5.77 5.04
C VAL A 53 2.76 5.24 6.17
N HIS A 54 3.17 6.13 7.07
CA HIS A 54 3.99 5.80 8.21
C HIS A 54 3.19 6.03 9.48
N TRP A 55 3.15 5.03 10.36
CA TRP A 55 2.47 5.11 11.64
C TRP A 55 3.44 4.90 12.79
N LYS A 56 3.15 5.56 13.91
CA LYS A 56 3.92 5.46 15.15
C LYS A 56 3.02 5.52 16.37
N LYS A 57 3.16 4.54 17.25
CA LYS A 57 2.48 4.52 18.55
C LYS A 57 3.36 5.12 19.65
N GLY A 58 2.79 6.05 20.41
CA GLY A 58 3.41 6.53 21.65
C GLY A 58 3.45 5.46 22.75
N LYS A 59 2.45 4.57 22.81
CA LYS A 59 2.38 3.42 23.72
C LYS A 59 1.72 2.22 23.03
N GLY A 60 2.14 1.02 23.39
CA GLY A 60 1.61 -0.24 22.84
C GLY A 60 2.22 -0.61 21.49
N THR A 61 1.60 -1.58 20.83
CA THR A 61 2.06 -2.15 19.55
C THR A 61 0.92 -2.18 18.53
N PHE A 62 1.26 -2.26 17.26
CA PHE A 62 0.33 -2.63 16.19
C PHE A 62 0.14 -4.15 16.24
N ASP A 63 -1.10 -4.60 16.42
CA ASP A 63 -1.40 -6.03 16.41
C ASP A 63 -1.36 -6.54 14.96
N LYS A 64 -0.44 -7.47 14.71
CA LYS A 64 -0.29 -8.10 13.39
C LYS A 64 -1.59 -8.73 12.90
N SER A 65 -2.35 -9.35 13.80
CA SER A 65 -3.63 -10.00 13.47
C SER A 65 -4.67 -8.98 13.02
N GLU A 66 -4.68 -7.80 13.63
CA GLU A 66 -5.54 -6.68 13.25
C GLU A 66 -5.17 -6.16 11.86
N ILE A 67 -3.87 -5.96 11.59
CA ILE A 67 -3.38 -5.53 10.27
C ILE A 67 -3.80 -6.53 9.18
N ILE A 68 -3.55 -7.82 9.40
CA ILE A 68 -3.88 -8.87 8.44
C ILE A 68 -5.39 -8.93 8.21
N ARG A 69 -6.19 -8.88 9.27
CA ARG A 69 -7.66 -8.87 9.17
C ARG A 69 -8.13 -7.65 8.38
N PHE A 70 -7.65 -6.46 8.70
CA PHE A 70 -8.02 -5.23 8.00
C PHE A 70 -7.65 -5.28 6.52
N ALA A 71 -6.47 -5.79 6.17
CA ALA A 71 -6.08 -6.02 4.78
C ALA A 71 -7.03 -7.01 4.09
N THR A 72 -7.34 -8.14 4.74
CA THR A 72 -8.22 -9.20 4.23
C THR A 72 -9.64 -8.70 4.00
N ASP A 73 -10.20 -7.94 4.93
CA ASP A 73 -11.54 -7.34 4.82
C ASP A 73 -11.62 -6.35 3.64
N ASN A 74 -10.49 -5.83 3.18
CA ASN A 74 -10.36 -4.95 2.02
C ASN A 74 -9.81 -5.67 0.76
N GLY A 75 -9.86 -7.00 0.73
CA GLY A 75 -9.53 -7.80 -0.45
C GLY A 75 -8.05 -8.10 -0.65
N TRP A 76 -7.17 -7.73 0.28
CA TRP A 76 -5.75 -8.09 0.22
C TRP A 76 -5.51 -9.41 0.94
N THR A 77 -4.75 -10.31 0.33
CA THR A 77 -4.43 -11.62 0.93
C THR A 77 -2.97 -11.67 1.35
N LEU A 78 -2.70 -12.00 2.62
CA LEU A 78 -1.33 -12.20 3.09
C LEU A 78 -0.66 -13.32 2.29
N LYS A 79 0.50 -13.02 1.72
CA LYS A 79 1.30 -13.95 0.91
C LYS A 79 2.48 -14.50 1.70
N SER A 80 3.21 -13.64 2.40
CA SER A 80 4.36 -14.05 3.19
C SER A 80 4.69 -13.06 4.29
N GLU A 81 5.45 -13.57 5.26
CA GLU A 81 6.09 -12.79 6.32
C GLU A 81 7.59 -13.07 6.25
N THR A 82 8.43 -12.03 6.32
CA THR A 82 9.88 -12.19 6.26
C THR A 82 10.55 -11.18 7.17
N THR A 83 11.38 -11.68 8.09
CA THR A 83 12.19 -10.83 8.97
C THR A 83 13.54 -10.54 8.32
N PHE A 84 13.96 -9.29 8.35
CA PHE A 84 15.29 -8.86 7.93
C PHE A 84 16.05 -8.28 9.12
N ASP A 85 17.29 -8.73 9.30
CA ASP A 85 18.16 -8.21 10.34
C ASP A 85 18.71 -6.81 9.99
N SER A 86 19.15 -6.12 11.03
CA SER A 86 19.78 -4.80 10.92
C SER A 86 21.02 -4.80 10.00
N TYR A 87 21.77 -5.90 9.93
CA TYR A 87 22.93 -6.03 9.03
C TYR A 87 22.53 -5.96 7.55
N THR A 88 21.36 -6.49 7.21
CA THR A 88 20.76 -6.43 5.88
C THR A 88 20.13 -5.06 5.64
N THR A 89 19.28 -4.59 6.55
CA THR A 89 18.51 -3.36 6.33
C THR A 89 19.37 -2.10 6.36
N GLN A 90 20.51 -2.08 7.06
CA GLN A 90 21.43 -0.94 7.03
C GLN A 90 22.08 -0.71 5.66
N LYS A 91 22.02 -1.70 4.76
CA LYS A 91 22.53 -1.59 3.38
C LYS A 91 21.49 -1.05 2.42
N TRP A 92 20.23 -0.92 2.85
CA TRP A 92 19.14 -0.37 2.04
C TRP A 92 19.14 1.15 2.15
N VAL A 93 20.14 1.75 1.50
CA VAL A 93 20.42 3.19 1.56
C VAL A 93 20.75 3.70 0.17
N GLN A 94 20.12 4.79 -0.24
CA GLN A 94 20.43 5.52 -1.46
C GLN A 94 20.59 7.01 -1.12
N ASP A 95 21.67 7.64 -1.59
CA ASP A 95 21.97 9.06 -1.33
C ASP A 95 21.92 9.43 0.17
N GLY A 96 22.41 8.53 1.03
CA GLY A 96 22.42 8.70 2.49
C GLY A 96 21.04 8.57 3.17
N LYS A 97 20.00 8.21 2.43
CA LYS A 97 18.63 8.02 2.96
C LYS A 97 18.25 6.55 2.99
N LEU A 98 17.58 6.14 4.06
CA LEU A 98 17.02 4.79 4.17
C LEU A 98 15.91 4.60 3.13
N ILE A 99 15.99 3.51 2.36
CA ILE A 99 14.97 3.13 1.38
C ILE A 99 14.41 1.74 1.69
N PHE A 100 13.26 1.44 1.10
CA PHE A 100 12.74 0.08 0.96
C PHE A 100 13.01 -0.37 -0.48
N PRO A 101 13.71 -1.49 -0.71
CA PRO A 101 14.14 -1.89 -2.06
C PRO A 101 12.98 -2.52 -2.85
N LEU A 102 12.00 -1.67 -3.16
CA LEU A 102 10.85 -1.98 -3.98
C LEU A 102 11.11 -1.47 -5.41
N HIS A 103 11.03 -2.40 -6.36
CA HIS A 103 11.11 -2.14 -7.79
C HIS A 103 9.71 -2.24 -8.39
N TRP A 104 9.52 -1.73 -9.60
CA TRP A 104 8.24 -1.91 -10.33
C TRP A 104 7.93 -3.39 -10.61
N LYS A 105 8.96 -4.22 -10.75
CA LYS A 105 8.86 -5.70 -10.84
C LYS A 105 8.61 -6.40 -9.49
N GLY A 106 8.61 -5.64 -8.38
CA GLY A 106 8.39 -6.16 -7.03
C GLY A 106 9.54 -5.93 -6.07
N PHE A 107 9.36 -6.42 -4.85
CA PHE A 107 10.34 -6.31 -3.78
C PHE A 107 11.51 -7.28 -3.99
N THR A 108 12.72 -6.74 -3.95
CA THR A 108 13.95 -7.54 -3.95
C THR A 108 14.81 -7.08 -2.77
N PRO A 109 15.14 -7.93 -1.79
CA PRO A 109 15.89 -7.52 -0.59
C PRO A 109 17.39 -7.31 -0.85
N LYS A 110 17.75 -6.81 -2.03
CA LYS A 110 19.10 -6.48 -2.46
C LYS A 110 19.11 -5.06 -2.99
N PHE A 111 20.12 -4.30 -2.59
CA PHE A 111 20.35 -3.00 -3.18
C PHE A 111 20.92 -3.19 -4.58
N ASP A 112 20.36 -2.45 -5.53
CA ASP A 112 20.84 -2.34 -6.90
C ASP A 112 21.34 -0.91 -7.12
N PHE A 113 22.64 -0.76 -7.36
CA PHE A 113 23.29 0.54 -7.52
C PHE A 113 22.86 1.26 -8.80
N ASP A 114 22.40 0.52 -9.81
CA ASP A 114 22.02 1.06 -11.10
C ASP A 114 20.55 1.52 -11.10
N TYR A 115 19.75 1.05 -10.14
CA TYR A 115 18.34 1.43 -10.03
C TYR A 115 18.15 2.69 -9.19
N THR A 116 17.79 3.79 -9.86
CA THR A 116 17.58 5.08 -9.18
C THR A 116 16.18 5.25 -8.58
N GLY A 117 15.25 4.33 -8.85
CA GLY A 117 13.86 4.44 -8.43
C GLY A 117 13.62 4.15 -6.95
N PHE A 118 14.57 3.59 -6.20
CA PHE A 118 14.34 3.30 -4.77
C PHE A 118 14.13 4.56 -3.93
N LYS A 119 14.62 5.72 -4.37
CA LYS A 119 14.34 7.03 -3.75
C LYS A 119 12.85 7.33 -3.62
N GLU A 120 12.01 6.66 -4.42
CA GLU A 120 10.57 6.80 -4.39
C GLU A 120 9.89 6.06 -3.23
N PHE A 121 10.60 5.14 -2.58
CA PHE A 121 10.13 4.29 -1.49
C PHE A 121 10.98 4.53 -0.24
N PRO A 122 10.84 5.70 0.43
CA PRO A 122 11.55 5.96 1.67
C PRO A 122 11.16 4.96 2.75
N ARG A 123 12.10 4.68 3.64
CA ARG A 123 11.87 3.83 4.82
C ARG A 123 12.21 4.59 6.08
N TRP A 124 11.23 4.78 6.96
CA TRP A 124 11.44 5.45 8.26
C TRP A 124 11.86 4.50 9.37
N ILE A 125 11.58 3.20 9.22
CA ILE A 125 11.93 2.18 10.20
C ILE A 125 13.36 1.68 9.97
N SER A 126 14.19 1.69 11.01
CA SER A 126 15.56 1.16 11.00
C SER A 126 15.71 -0.12 11.82
N GLY A 127 16.84 -0.82 11.70
CA GLY A 127 17.14 -2.02 12.49
C GLY A 127 16.48 -3.29 11.96
N ASN A 128 16.16 -4.21 12.87
CA ASN A 128 15.44 -5.44 12.54
C ASN A 128 14.00 -5.09 12.16
N ILE A 129 13.52 -5.63 11.03
CA ILE A 129 12.17 -5.37 10.54
C ILE A 129 11.46 -6.68 10.17
N LEU A 130 10.14 -6.67 10.31
CA LEU A 130 9.26 -7.65 9.72
C LEU A 130 8.60 -7.05 8.48
N VAL A 131 8.68 -7.73 7.34
CA VAL A 131 7.98 -7.36 6.11
C VAL A 131 6.88 -8.38 5.86
N MET A 132 5.64 -7.92 5.83
CA MET A 132 4.48 -8.68 5.39
C MET A 132 4.17 -8.32 3.94
N SER A 133 4.10 -9.30 3.04
CA SER A 133 3.70 -9.09 1.65
C SER A 133 2.27 -9.55 1.43
N PHE A 134 1.51 -8.79 0.65
CA PHE A 134 0.10 -9.03 0.37
C PHE A 134 -0.13 -9.07 -1.13
N THR A 135 -0.89 -10.05 -1.61
CA THR A 135 -1.48 -10.04 -2.94
C THR A 135 -2.67 -9.08 -2.92
N THR A 136 -2.69 -8.11 -3.83
CA THR A 136 -3.71 -7.03 -3.83
C THR A 136 -4.83 -7.24 -4.86
N GLY A 137 -4.66 -8.18 -5.80
CA GLY A 137 -5.55 -8.36 -6.94
C GLY A 137 -5.39 -7.33 -8.06
N TYR A 138 -4.56 -6.30 -7.88
CA TYR A 138 -4.25 -5.32 -8.92
C TYR A 138 -3.11 -5.79 -9.82
N ILE A 139 -3.17 -5.40 -11.09
CA ILE A 139 -2.14 -5.65 -12.10
C ILE A 139 -1.54 -4.29 -12.51
N SER A 140 -0.21 -4.22 -12.54
CA SER A 140 0.53 -3.12 -13.14
C SER A 140 0.90 -3.53 -14.57
N ILE A 141 0.78 -2.60 -15.50
CA ILE A 141 1.11 -2.82 -16.91
C ILE A 141 2.23 -1.85 -17.28
N ASP A 142 3.35 -2.38 -17.73
CA ASP A 142 4.40 -1.59 -18.34
C ASP A 142 3.94 -1.15 -19.74
N LEU A 143 3.81 0.16 -19.95
CA LEU A 143 3.22 0.68 -21.19
C LEU A 143 4.13 0.52 -22.43
N GLU A 144 5.44 0.37 -22.23
CA GLU A 144 6.39 0.20 -23.32
C GLU A 144 6.44 -1.26 -23.78
N THR A 145 6.56 -2.18 -22.83
CA THR A 145 6.77 -3.61 -23.08
C THR A 145 5.47 -4.41 -23.08
N GLN A 146 4.37 -3.85 -22.57
CA GLN A 146 3.10 -4.52 -22.31
C GLN A 146 3.24 -5.68 -21.31
N GLU A 147 4.31 -5.70 -20.50
CA GLU A 147 4.50 -6.68 -19.44
C GLU A 147 3.48 -6.43 -18.32
N GLU A 148 2.71 -7.46 -17.97
CA GLU A 148 1.77 -7.43 -16.85
C GLU A 148 2.39 -8.03 -15.58
N ILE A 149 2.30 -7.30 -14.47
CA ILE A 149 2.86 -7.73 -13.18
C ILE A 149 1.81 -7.60 -12.09
N ASN A 150 1.62 -8.67 -11.32
CA ASN A 150 0.78 -8.63 -10.13
C ASN A 150 1.36 -7.66 -9.09
N THR A 151 0.56 -6.66 -8.72
CA THR A 151 0.93 -5.66 -7.72
C THR A 151 0.80 -6.26 -6.33
N ASN A 152 1.89 -6.19 -5.56
CA ASN A 152 1.89 -6.60 -4.16
C ASN A 152 1.91 -5.37 -3.24
N GLY A 153 1.20 -5.46 -2.13
CA GLY A 153 1.29 -4.49 -1.03
C GLY A 153 2.28 -4.99 0.01
N PHE A 154 2.92 -4.07 0.73
CA PHE A 154 3.89 -4.40 1.76
C PHE A 154 3.53 -3.67 3.05
N ILE A 155 3.66 -4.34 4.18
CA ILE A 155 3.65 -3.70 5.49
C ILE A 155 4.97 -4.01 6.17
N ILE A 156 5.65 -2.97 6.64
CA ILE A 156 6.90 -3.05 7.38
C ILE A 156 6.61 -2.74 8.83
N LEU A 157 7.03 -3.61 9.75
CA LEU A 157 6.98 -3.41 11.20
C LEU A 157 8.39 -3.36 11.74
N ASN A 158 8.64 -2.44 12.69
CA ASN A 158 9.88 -2.49 13.46
C ASN A 158 9.85 -3.66 14.46
N GLU A 159 11.01 -4.02 15.02
CA GLU A 159 11.14 -5.13 15.99
C GLU A 159 10.19 -5.02 17.19
N LYS A 160 9.94 -3.79 17.65
CA LYS A 160 9.04 -3.50 18.79
C LYS A 160 7.57 -3.47 18.40
N GLN A 161 7.25 -3.55 17.11
CA GLN A 161 5.92 -3.40 16.52
C GLN A 161 5.20 -2.11 16.96
N ASN A 162 5.91 -1.07 17.35
CA ASN A 162 5.31 0.22 17.72
C ASN A 162 5.43 1.28 16.61
N GLU A 163 5.98 0.88 15.47
CA GLU A 163 6.14 1.70 14.28
C GLU A 163 5.88 0.79 13.07
N MET A 164 5.07 1.25 12.12
CA MET A 164 4.75 0.51 10.91
C MET A 164 4.73 1.41 9.68
N THR A 165 4.95 0.83 8.50
CA THR A 165 4.89 1.53 7.22
C THR A 165 4.17 0.66 6.19
N LEU A 166 3.29 1.26 5.39
CA LEU A 166 2.71 0.70 4.17
C LEU A 166 3.56 1.15 2.98
#